data_AF-A0A2M8M914-F1
#
_entry.id   AF-A0A2M8M914-F1
#
_cell.length_a   1.000
_cell.length_b   1.000
_cell.length_c   1.000
_cell.angle_alpha   90.00
_cell.angle_beta   90.00
_cell.angle_gamma   90.00
#
_symmetry.space_group_name_H-M   'P 1'
#
loop_
_entity.id
_entity.type
_entity.pdbx_description
1 polymer ?
#
loop_
_entity_poly.entity_id
_entity_poly.type
_entity_poly.pdbx_seq_one_letter_code
_entity_poly.pdbx_strand_id
1 'polypeptide(L)'
;MTINQQLIRSEVKDYVLVTLGLLLYAAAFTVFLMPYEIVTGGVTGLSAIIYYATGFKLENTYMIVNLALLGVALKILGFKFMMKTIYAIVVLYFMLKFAQELMPVDASGHFVKILGEDQKFMSLIVGCCITGTAMAIIFLNGSSMGGTDIVAACINKYKNISLGQVLMAVDICIIGSCMLFPQFGTYVERLHKVVFGLCTMFIECFMLDHVMNLRRQSVQFLIFSKKYEEIADAIMQERDRGITILDGHGWYTGKDVKVICLMAKRNESQSIFRIVKIIDPSAFVSQSSVIGVFGEGFDSIKVNTKNAEKVLSQVYPNDYPTTNNEQ
;
A
#
# COMPACT_ATOMS: atom_id res chain seq x y z
N MET A 1 1.48 -29.19 12.30
CA MET A 1 0.36 -28.48 11.64
C MET A 1 0.48 -28.79 10.15
N THR A 2 -0.53 -29.38 9.51
CA THR A 2 -0.43 -29.71 8.08
C THR A 2 -0.36 -28.43 7.24
N ILE A 3 0.36 -28.45 6.12
CA ILE A 3 0.54 -27.30 5.20
C ILE A 3 -0.82 -26.66 4.84
N ASN A 4 -1.87 -27.48 4.72
CA ASN A 4 -3.23 -27.03 4.46
C ASN A 4 -3.84 -26.16 5.59
N GLN A 5 -3.55 -26.47 6.87
CA GLN A 5 -4.04 -25.68 8.00
C GLN A 5 -3.36 -24.32 8.09
N GLN A 6 -2.07 -24.23 7.73
CA GLN A 6 -1.35 -22.96 7.69
C GLN A 6 -1.88 -22.05 6.57
N LEU A 7 -2.14 -22.62 5.39
CA LEU A 7 -2.75 -21.91 4.25
C LEU A 7 -4.16 -21.38 4.59
N ILE A 8 -5.00 -22.23 5.19
CA ILE A 8 -6.35 -21.82 5.60
C ILE A 8 -6.27 -20.70 6.64
N ARG A 9 -5.38 -20.81 7.63
CA ARG A 9 -5.20 -19.78 8.67
C ARG A 9 -4.71 -18.46 8.08
N SER A 10 -3.82 -18.48 7.08
CA SER A 10 -3.40 -17.27 6.39
C SER A 10 -4.54 -16.64 5.58
N GLU A 11 -5.33 -17.45 4.86
CA GLU A 11 -6.47 -16.91 4.11
C GLU A 11 -7.51 -16.28 5.04
N VAL A 12 -7.89 -16.96 6.12
CA VAL A 12 -8.84 -16.42 7.10
C VAL A 12 -8.33 -15.11 7.69
N LYS A 13 -7.04 -15.04 8.01
CA LYS A 13 -6.42 -13.80 8.51
C LYS A 13 -6.52 -12.68 7.48
N ASP A 14 -6.26 -12.96 6.21
CA ASP A 14 -6.36 -11.97 5.14
C ASP A 14 -7.79 -11.43 5.02
N TYR A 15 -8.80 -12.30 5.00
CA TYR A 15 -10.21 -11.87 4.94
C TYR A 15 -10.61 -11.04 6.16
N VAL A 16 -10.23 -11.46 7.38
CA VAL A 16 -10.53 -10.70 8.60
C VAL A 16 -9.90 -9.30 8.56
N LEU A 17 -8.64 -9.20 8.11
CA LEU A 17 -7.95 -7.91 8.00
C LEU A 17 -8.56 -7.04 6.89
N VAL A 18 -8.99 -7.64 5.78
CA VAL A 18 -9.74 -6.93 4.73
C VAL A 18 -11.05 -6.39 5.30
N THR A 19 -11.85 -7.20 6.00
CA THR A 19 -13.12 -6.75 6.60
C THR A 19 -12.89 -5.64 7.62
N LEU A 20 -11.84 -5.72 8.44
CA LEU A 20 -11.48 -4.65 9.38
C LEU A 20 -11.11 -3.35 8.65
N GLY A 21 -10.33 -3.45 7.57
CA GLY A 21 -10.03 -2.30 6.71
C GLY A 21 -11.30 -1.69 6.11
N LEU A 22 -12.22 -2.52 5.59
CA LEU A 22 -13.49 -2.06 5.03
C LEU A 22 -14.37 -1.36 6.07
N LEU A 23 -14.42 -1.90 7.29
CA LEU A 23 -15.17 -1.29 8.39
C LEU A 23 -14.59 0.08 8.76
N LEU A 24 -13.27 0.19 8.88
CA LEU A 24 -12.58 1.45 9.15
C LEU A 24 -12.82 2.46 8.03
N TYR A 25 -12.73 2.02 6.77
CA TYR A 25 -12.99 2.88 5.61
C TYR A 25 -14.44 3.37 5.61
N ALA A 26 -15.42 2.46 5.72
CA ALA A 26 -16.83 2.80 5.71
C ALA A 26 -17.17 3.78 6.85
N ALA A 27 -16.73 3.49 8.08
CA ALA A 27 -16.96 4.36 9.22
C ALA A 27 -16.32 5.74 9.02
N ALA A 28 -15.06 5.80 8.60
CA ALA A 28 -14.37 7.07 8.40
C ALA A 28 -15.02 7.90 7.29
N PHE A 29 -15.37 7.25 6.18
CA PHE A 29 -16.03 7.89 5.05
C PHE A 29 -17.40 8.44 5.44
N THR A 30 -18.25 7.65 6.09
CA THR A 30 -19.59 8.12 6.48
C THR A 30 -19.55 9.15 7.58
N VAL A 31 -18.65 9.04 8.56
CA VAL A 31 -18.60 9.95 9.72
C VAL A 31 -17.88 11.27 9.43
N PHE A 32 -16.74 11.22 8.73
CA PHE A 32 -15.88 12.40 8.56
C PHE A 32 -16.01 13.05 7.19
N LEU A 33 -16.30 12.31 6.13
CA LEU A 33 -16.28 12.86 4.77
C LEU A 33 -17.68 13.24 4.31
N MET A 34 -18.64 12.33 4.48
CA MET A 34 -20.00 12.48 3.99
C MET A 34 -20.76 13.67 4.60
N PRO A 35 -20.74 13.95 5.92
CA PRO A 35 -21.53 15.04 6.52
C PRO A 35 -21.02 16.44 6.14
N TYR A 36 -19.78 16.51 5.64
CA TYR A 36 -19.14 17.74 5.17
C TYR A 36 -19.14 17.85 3.64
N GLU A 37 -19.82 16.93 2.94
CA GLU A 37 -19.85 16.83 1.47
C GLU A 37 -18.44 16.88 0.88
N ILE A 38 -17.52 16.17 1.51
CA ILE A 38 -16.16 16.05 1.05
C ILE A 38 -16.14 14.95 -0.02
N VAL A 39 -15.55 15.28 -1.16
CA VAL A 39 -15.38 14.36 -2.29
C VAL A 39 -14.00 13.71 -2.18
N THR A 40 -13.94 12.39 -2.26
CA THR A 40 -12.68 11.63 -2.35
C THR A 40 -12.29 11.36 -3.80
N GLY A 41 -11.11 10.77 -3.99
CA GLY A 41 -10.76 10.15 -5.27
C GLY A 41 -11.59 8.90 -5.58
N GLY A 42 -11.40 8.37 -6.79
CA GLY A 42 -11.89 7.08 -7.23
C GLY A 42 -13.40 6.95 -7.42
N VAL A 43 -13.84 5.69 -7.48
CA VAL A 43 -15.24 5.35 -7.75
C VAL A 43 -16.15 5.69 -6.58
N THR A 44 -15.67 5.60 -5.33
CA THR A 44 -16.43 6.07 -4.16
C THR A 44 -16.65 7.57 -4.21
N GLY A 45 -15.62 8.35 -4.60
CA GLY A 45 -15.73 9.79 -4.81
C GLY A 45 -16.70 10.16 -5.92
N LEU A 46 -16.60 9.49 -7.07
CA LEU A 46 -17.57 9.64 -8.17
C LEU A 46 -19.00 9.31 -7.72
N SER A 47 -19.16 8.25 -6.92
CA SER A 47 -20.46 7.85 -6.37
C SER A 47 -21.01 8.89 -5.40
N ALA A 48 -20.16 9.50 -4.57
CA ALA A 48 -20.52 10.59 -3.68
C ALA A 48 -20.95 11.83 -4.45
N ILE A 49 -20.23 12.20 -5.51
CA ILE A 49 -20.61 13.30 -6.39
C ILE A 49 -22.02 13.08 -6.99
N ILE A 50 -22.29 11.88 -7.50
CA ILE A 50 -23.61 11.54 -8.06
C ILE A 50 -24.69 11.60 -6.98
N TYR A 51 -24.41 11.07 -5.78
CA TYR A 51 -25.31 11.14 -4.64
C TYR A 51 -25.64 12.59 -4.25
N TYR A 52 -24.63 13.45 -4.10
CA TYR A 52 -24.84 14.86 -3.75
C TYR A 52 -25.61 15.64 -4.82
N ALA A 53 -25.48 15.27 -6.10
CA ALA A 53 -26.15 15.98 -7.19
C ALA A 53 -27.58 15.48 -7.49
N THR A 54 -27.86 14.19 -7.25
CA THR A 54 -29.10 13.54 -7.71
C THR A 54 -29.89 12.86 -6.62
N GLY A 55 -29.32 12.70 -5.42
CA GLY A 55 -29.86 11.85 -4.34
C GLY A 55 -29.81 10.35 -4.65
N PHE A 56 -29.24 9.94 -5.80
CA PHE A 56 -29.12 8.54 -6.15
C PHE A 56 -28.13 7.84 -5.21
N LYS A 57 -28.60 6.79 -4.54
CA LYS A 57 -27.88 6.10 -3.47
C LYS A 57 -26.45 5.74 -3.87
N LEU A 58 -25.49 6.21 -3.07
CA LEU A 58 -24.06 6.09 -3.32
C LEU A 58 -23.63 4.64 -3.58
N GLU A 59 -24.12 3.71 -2.77
CA GLU A 59 -23.76 2.30 -2.84
C GLU A 59 -24.14 1.66 -4.20
N ASN A 60 -25.23 2.11 -4.82
CA ASN A 60 -25.70 1.57 -6.10
C ASN A 60 -24.78 1.99 -7.25
N THR A 61 -24.39 3.28 -7.31
CA THR A 61 -23.42 3.77 -8.29
C THR A 61 -22.10 3.02 -8.16
N TYR A 62 -21.62 2.88 -6.92
CA TYR A 62 -20.38 2.18 -6.61
C TYR A 62 -20.41 0.72 -7.12
N MET A 63 -21.51 0.00 -6.89
CA MET A 63 -21.65 -1.39 -7.36
C MET A 63 -21.66 -1.48 -8.90
N ILE A 64 -22.40 -0.60 -9.58
CA ILE A 64 -22.52 -0.62 -11.05
C ILE A 64 -21.16 -0.41 -11.71
N VAL A 65 -20.42 0.61 -11.28
CA VAL A 65 -19.10 0.93 -11.85
C VAL A 65 -18.10 -0.20 -11.58
N ASN A 66 -18.16 -0.80 -10.39
CA ASN A 66 -17.27 -1.90 -10.02
C ASN A 66 -17.52 -3.18 -10.81
N LEU A 67 -18.78 -3.53 -11.09
CA LEU A 67 -19.10 -4.68 -11.93
C LEU A 67 -18.49 -4.54 -13.34
N ALA A 68 -18.51 -3.32 -13.91
CA ALA A 68 -17.86 -3.05 -15.19
C ALA A 68 -16.33 -3.19 -15.12
N LEU A 69 -15.70 -2.64 -14.09
CA LEU A 69 -14.23 -2.67 -13.93
C LEU A 69 -13.69 -4.08 -13.64
N LEU A 70 -14.41 -4.88 -12.85
CA LEU A 70 -14.05 -6.27 -12.56
C LEU A 70 -13.97 -7.12 -13.83
N GLY A 71 -14.88 -6.89 -14.79
CA GLY A 71 -14.87 -7.57 -16.09
C GLY A 71 -13.56 -7.37 -16.87
N VAL A 72 -13.01 -6.15 -16.83
CA VAL A 72 -11.75 -5.81 -17.52
C VAL A 72 -10.53 -6.37 -16.77
N ALA A 73 -10.57 -6.34 -15.43
CA ALA A 73 -9.42 -6.65 -14.60
C ALA A 73 -9.16 -8.14 -14.35
N LEU A 74 -10.16 -9.00 -14.62
CA LEU A 74 -10.10 -10.45 -14.39
C LEU A 74 -8.90 -11.12 -15.07
N LYS A 75 -8.50 -10.63 -16.26
CA LYS A 75 -7.36 -11.19 -17.02
C LYS A 75 -5.99 -10.79 -16.46
N ILE A 76 -5.91 -9.71 -15.68
CA ILE A 76 -4.62 -9.10 -15.29
C ILE A 76 -4.20 -9.49 -13.88
N LEU A 77 -5.09 -9.40 -12.89
CA LEU A 77 -4.69 -9.46 -11.47
C LEU A 77 -4.61 -10.87 -10.88
N GLY A 78 -5.19 -11.86 -11.56
CA GLY A 78 -5.20 -13.27 -11.13
C GLY A 78 -6.38 -13.59 -10.21
N PHE A 79 -6.80 -14.87 -10.21
CA PHE A 79 -8.06 -15.30 -9.63
C PHE A 79 -8.19 -15.02 -8.12
N LYS A 80 -7.12 -15.27 -7.34
CA LYS A 80 -7.12 -15.11 -5.88
C LYS A 80 -7.34 -13.65 -5.45
N PHE A 81 -6.65 -12.71 -6.08
CA PHE A 81 -6.84 -11.28 -5.82
C PHE A 81 -8.27 -10.86 -6.17
N MET A 82 -8.74 -11.32 -7.34
CA MET A 82 -10.05 -10.95 -7.87
C MET A 82 -11.21 -11.44 -6.98
N MET A 83 -11.14 -12.66 -6.43
CA MET A 83 -12.12 -13.16 -5.47
C MET A 83 -12.18 -12.33 -4.18
N LYS A 84 -11.01 -11.95 -3.64
CA LYS A 84 -10.93 -11.08 -2.46
C LYS A 84 -11.50 -9.67 -2.74
N THR A 85 -11.24 -9.13 -3.93
CA THR A 85 -11.78 -7.85 -4.37
C THR A 85 -13.30 -7.90 -4.56
N ILE A 86 -13.85 -8.96 -5.16
CA ILE A 86 -15.31 -9.15 -5.25
C ILE A 86 -15.93 -9.17 -3.86
N TYR A 87 -15.36 -9.96 -2.94
CA TYR A 87 -15.79 -9.99 -1.54
C TYR A 87 -15.76 -8.58 -0.93
N ALA A 88 -14.66 -7.85 -1.11
CA ALA A 88 -14.50 -6.52 -0.55
C ALA A 88 -15.52 -5.53 -1.09
N ILE A 89 -15.81 -5.55 -2.39
CA ILE A 89 -16.82 -4.69 -3.03
C ILE A 89 -18.22 -4.97 -2.46
N VAL A 90 -18.59 -6.25 -2.34
CA VAL A 90 -19.90 -6.65 -1.83
C VAL A 90 -20.05 -6.28 -0.35
N VAL A 91 -19.02 -6.55 0.47
CA VAL A 91 -19.04 -6.19 1.89
C VAL A 91 -19.06 -4.67 2.06
N LEU A 92 -18.27 -3.93 1.30
CA LEU A 92 -18.24 -2.47 1.38
C LEU A 92 -19.58 -1.86 0.99
N TYR A 93 -20.24 -2.40 -0.03
CA TYR A 93 -21.60 -2.00 -0.43
C TYR A 93 -22.58 -2.08 0.76
N PHE A 94 -22.62 -3.23 1.44
CA PHE A 94 -23.50 -3.40 2.60
C PHE A 94 -23.07 -2.51 3.77
N MET A 95 -21.77 -2.40 4.05
CA MET A 95 -21.26 -1.55 5.13
C MET A 95 -21.60 -0.08 4.89
N LEU A 96 -21.44 0.44 3.67
CA LEU A 96 -21.81 1.82 3.33
C LEU A 96 -23.32 2.05 3.42
N LYS A 97 -24.13 1.07 2.99
CA LYS A 97 -25.59 1.13 3.12
C LYS A 97 -26.01 1.20 4.60
N PHE A 98 -25.54 0.28 5.43
CA PHE A 98 -25.87 0.26 6.85
C PHE A 98 -25.30 1.46 7.61
N ALA A 99 -24.08 1.89 7.26
CA ALA A 99 -23.46 3.05 7.90
C ALA A 99 -24.22 4.35 7.59
N GLN A 100 -24.78 4.50 6.39
CA GLN A 100 -25.67 5.62 6.05
C GLN A 100 -27.00 5.55 6.81
N GLU A 101 -27.63 4.37 6.91
CA GLU A 101 -28.89 4.19 7.63
C GLU A 101 -28.75 4.39 9.14
N LEU A 102 -27.60 4.05 9.73
CA LEU A 102 -27.34 4.20 11.16
C LEU A 102 -26.96 5.63 11.56
N MET A 103 -26.59 6.47 10.59
CA MET A 103 -26.03 7.78 10.91
C MET A 103 -27.12 8.73 11.42
N PRO A 104 -26.91 9.40 12.57
CA PRO A 104 -27.89 10.34 13.08
C PRO A 104 -28.05 11.51 12.12
N VAL A 105 -29.31 11.87 11.88
CA VAL A 105 -29.69 13.05 11.13
C VAL A 105 -30.23 14.11 12.09
N ASP A 106 -29.96 15.38 11.79
CA ASP A 106 -30.49 16.52 12.51
C ASP A 106 -32.00 16.72 12.20
N ALA A 107 -32.62 17.69 12.86
CA ALA A 107 -34.04 18.02 12.65
C ALA A 107 -34.38 18.46 11.22
N SER A 108 -33.37 18.80 10.40
CA SER A 108 -33.51 19.19 9.00
C SER A 108 -33.25 18.02 8.03
N GLY A 109 -32.96 16.82 8.56
CA GLY A 109 -32.64 15.63 7.76
C GLY A 109 -31.20 15.58 7.25
N HIS A 110 -30.32 16.48 7.70
CA HIS A 110 -28.90 16.45 7.35
C HIS A 110 -28.11 15.59 8.31
N PHE A 111 -27.05 14.97 7.81
CA PHE A 111 -26.15 14.18 8.62
C PHE A 111 -25.45 15.01 9.70
N VAL A 112 -25.42 14.49 10.93
CA VAL A 112 -24.78 15.18 12.06
C VAL A 112 -23.27 15.26 11.86
N LYS A 113 -22.75 16.49 11.94
CA LYS A 113 -21.32 16.80 11.83
C LYS A 113 -20.63 16.61 13.18
N ILE A 114 -19.92 15.49 13.35
CA ILE A 114 -19.28 15.10 14.63
C ILE A 114 -18.22 16.09 15.13
N LEU A 115 -17.53 16.81 14.24
CA LEU A 115 -16.54 17.83 14.61
C LEU A 115 -17.16 19.23 14.80
N GLY A 116 -18.45 19.39 14.56
CA GLY A 116 -19.15 20.67 14.55
C GLY A 116 -19.11 21.38 13.20
N GLU A 117 -19.79 22.51 13.13
CA GLU A 117 -19.86 23.35 11.93
C GLU A 117 -18.51 23.99 11.60
N ASP A 118 -18.30 24.29 10.31
CA ASP A 118 -17.08 24.91 9.77
C ASP A 118 -15.75 24.13 9.93
N GLN A 119 -15.79 22.90 10.45
CA GLN A 119 -14.61 22.03 10.62
C GLN A 119 -14.29 21.15 9.41
N LYS A 120 -14.72 21.56 8.20
CA LYS A 120 -14.59 20.76 6.96
C LYS A 120 -13.15 20.32 6.68
N PHE A 121 -12.17 21.21 6.86
CA PHE A 121 -10.76 20.87 6.62
C PHE A 121 -10.17 19.91 7.66
N MET A 122 -10.55 20.06 8.94
CA MET A 122 -10.11 19.14 9.98
C MET A 122 -10.72 17.74 9.78
N SER A 123 -12.01 17.68 9.44
CA SER A 123 -12.70 16.44 9.11
C SER A 123 -12.09 15.75 7.88
N LEU A 124 -11.69 16.53 6.87
CA LEU A 124 -10.95 16.04 5.71
C LEU A 124 -9.65 15.35 6.11
N ILE A 125 -8.82 15.99 6.95
CA ILE A 125 -7.53 15.43 7.36
C ILE A 125 -7.74 14.12 8.14
N VAL A 126 -8.60 14.13 9.16
CA VAL A 126 -8.85 12.95 10.01
C VAL A 126 -9.40 11.81 9.17
N GLY A 127 -10.41 12.12 8.36
CA GLY A 127 -11.05 11.19 7.47
C GLY A 127 -10.08 10.55 6.48
N CYS A 128 -9.33 11.35 5.73
CA CYS A 128 -8.36 10.84 4.73
C CYS A 128 -7.21 10.05 5.35
N CYS A 129 -6.77 10.40 6.56
CA CYS A 129 -5.75 9.62 7.26
C CYS A 129 -6.26 8.21 7.60
N ILE A 130 -7.52 8.09 8.03
CA ILE A 130 -8.12 6.80 8.36
C ILE A 130 -8.45 6.02 7.08
N THR A 131 -9.07 6.65 6.07
CA THR A 131 -9.41 5.97 4.81
C THR A 131 -8.17 5.52 4.06
N GLY A 132 -7.13 6.34 3.96
CA GLY A 132 -5.86 5.96 3.33
C GLY A 132 -5.16 4.79 4.04
N THR A 133 -5.18 4.79 5.37
CA THR A 133 -4.68 3.66 6.17
C THR A 133 -5.50 2.39 5.95
N ALA A 134 -6.83 2.51 5.92
CA ALA A 134 -7.73 1.41 5.65
C ALA A 134 -7.51 0.80 4.26
N MET A 135 -7.33 1.64 3.22
CA MET A 135 -6.97 1.20 1.88
C MET A 135 -5.67 0.42 1.87
N ALA A 136 -4.64 0.92 2.54
CA ALA A 136 -3.37 0.19 2.64
C ALA A 136 -3.54 -1.17 3.31
N ILE A 137 -4.32 -1.27 4.40
CA ILE A 137 -4.61 -2.57 5.05
C ILE A 137 -5.24 -3.55 4.05
N ILE A 138 -6.21 -3.11 3.24
CA ILE A 138 -6.88 -3.95 2.26
C ILE A 138 -5.90 -4.43 1.17
N PHE A 139 -5.11 -3.50 0.61
CA PHE A 139 -4.07 -3.81 -0.39
C PHE A 139 -2.99 -4.75 0.14
N LEU A 140 -2.54 -4.53 1.38
CA LEU A 140 -1.54 -5.36 2.04
C LEU A 140 -1.98 -6.83 2.17
N ASN A 141 -3.29 -7.10 2.21
CA ASN A 141 -3.88 -8.44 2.28
C ASN A 141 -4.32 -9.00 0.91
N GLY A 142 -3.87 -8.35 -0.18
CA GLY A 142 -4.07 -8.83 -1.55
C GLY A 142 -5.51 -8.67 -2.03
N SER A 143 -6.17 -7.58 -1.63
CA SER A 143 -7.50 -7.19 -2.06
C SER A 143 -7.52 -5.71 -2.49
N SER A 144 -8.65 -5.23 -2.98
CA SER A 144 -8.91 -3.85 -3.36
C SER A 144 -10.37 -3.51 -3.03
N MET A 145 -10.68 -2.24 -2.81
CA MET A 145 -12.07 -1.77 -2.65
C MET A 145 -12.77 -1.56 -3.99
N GLY A 146 -12.21 -2.06 -5.09
CA GLY A 146 -12.74 -1.79 -6.41
C GLY A 146 -12.41 -0.39 -6.93
N GLY A 147 -12.94 -0.07 -8.09
CA GLY A 147 -12.84 1.26 -8.66
C GLY A 147 -11.47 1.54 -9.25
N THR A 148 -10.95 2.73 -8.99
CA THR A 148 -9.63 3.15 -9.47
C THR A 148 -8.50 2.33 -8.83
N ASP A 149 -8.73 1.73 -7.66
CA ASP A 149 -7.83 0.76 -7.05
C ASP A 149 -7.50 -0.42 -7.97
N ILE A 150 -8.49 -0.90 -8.72
CA ILE A 150 -8.31 -2.02 -9.65
C ILE A 150 -7.35 -1.60 -10.77
N VAL A 151 -7.53 -0.40 -11.31
CA VAL A 151 -6.68 0.17 -12.35
C VAL A 151 -5.26 0.37 -11.81
N ALA A 152 -5.14 0.92 -10.60
CA ALA A 152 -3.87 1.12 -9.92
C ALA A 152 -3.14 -0.20 -9.67
N ALA A 153 -3.84 -1.23 -9.22
CA ALA A 153 -3.29 -2.57 -9.02
C ALA A 153 -2.78 -3.18 -10.34
N CYS A 154 -3.55 -3.04 -11.43
CA CYS A 154 -3.16 -3.53 -12.75
C CYS A 154 -1.86 -2.87 -13.23
N ILE A 155 -1.72 -1.56 -13.08
CA ILE A 155 -0.53 -0.81 -13.50
C ILE A 155 0.66 -1.14 -12.59
N ASN A 156 0.46 -1.13 -11.26
CA ASN A 156 1.50 -1.45 -10.27
C ASN A 156 2.06 -2.88 -10.43
N LYS A 157 1.25 -3.83 -10.91
CA LYS A 157 1.71 -5.19 -11.21
C LYS A 157 2.86 -5.22 -12.23
N TYR A 158 2.84 -4.33 -13.22
CA TYR A 158 3.84 -4.30 -14.30
C TYR A 158 4.83 -3.13 -14.21
N LYS A 159 4.54 -2.09 -13.43
CA LYS A 159 5.40 -0.90 -13.27
C LYS A 159 5.85 -0.72 -11.82
N ASN A 160 7.10 -0.29 -11.63
CA ASN A 160 7.65 0.09 -10.33
C ASN A 160 7.25 1.52 -9.94
N ILE A 161 5.95 1.78 -9.88
CA ILE A 161 5.37 3.07 -9.46
C ILE A 161 4.52 2.78 -8.23
N SER A 162 4.48 3.68 -7.24
CA SER A 162 3.66 3.43 -6.03
C SER A 162 2.18 3.35 -6.36
N LEU A 163 1.39 2.65 -5.53
CA LEU A 163 -0.06 2.55 -5.73
C LEU A 163 -0.70 3.93 -5.64
N GLY A 164 -0.30 4.74 -4.65
CA GLY A 164 -0.78 6.10 -4.46
C GLY A 164 -0.49 7.02 -5.66
N GLN A 165 0.68 6.90 -6.29
CA GLN A 165 1.00 7.68 -7.50
C GLN A 165 0.09 7.33 -8.68
N VAL A 166 -0.23 6.06 -8.88
CA VAL A 166 -1.14 5.65 -9.97
C VAL A 166 -2.57 6.09 -9.67
N LEU A 167 -3.03 5.90 -8.43
CA LEU A 167 -4.35 6.39 -7.99
C LEU A 167 -4.47 7.90 -8.21
N MET A 168 -3.47 8.67 -7.75
CA MET A 168 -3.43 10.12 -7.91
C MET A 168 -3.52 10.53 -9.39
N ALA A 169 -2.81 9.86 -10.29
CA ALA A 169 -2.87 10.17 -11.72
C ALA A 169 -4.27 9.93 -12.32
N VAL A 170 -4.92 8.83 -11.96
CA VAL A 170 -6.27 8.49 -12.43
C VAL A 170 -7.30 9.44 -11.83
N ASP A 171 -7.18 9.72 -10.53
CA ASP A 171 -8.15 10.51 -9.77
C ASP A 171 -8.07 12.00 -10.11
N ILE A 172 -6.91 12.54 -10.50
CA ILE A 172 -6.81 13.89 -11.08
C ILE A 172 -7.70 14.03 -12.32
N CYS A 173 -7.74 13.01 -13.18
CA CYS A 173 -8.61 13.03 -14.35
C CYS A 173 -10.09 12.98 -13.94
N ILE A 174 -10.44 12.17 -12.94
CA ILE A 174 -11.83 12.04 -12.46
C ILE A 174 -12.29 13.33 -11.78
N ILE A 175 -11.51 13.86 -10.83
CA ILE A 175 -11.82 15.10 -10.11
C ILE A 175 -11.84 16.28 -11.09
N GLY A 176 -10.85 16.36 -11.99
CA GLY A 176 -10.79 17.39 -13.02
C GLY A 176 -12.01 17.37 -13.96
N SER A 177 -12.56 16.18 -14.25
CA SER A 177 -13.76 16.06 -15.09
C SER A 177 -14.98 16.76 -14.49
N CYS A 178 -15.03 16.99 -13.17
CA CYS A 178 -16.11 17.73 -12.51
C CYS A 178 -16.27 19.16 -13.04
N MET A 179 -15.22 19.77 -13.59
CA MET A 179 -15.30 21.09 -14.21
C MET A 179 -16.18 21.10 -15.47
N LEU A 180 -16.24 19.96 -16.18
CA LEU A 180 -16.94 19.82 -17.46
C LEU A 180 -18.46 19.63 -17.31
N PHE A 181 -18.95 19.30 -16.11
CA PHE A 181 -20.36 19.00 -15.87
C PHE A 181 -21.09 20.21 -15.27
N PRO A 182 -22.00 20.85 -16.03
CA PRO A 182 -22.66 22.08 -15.60
C PRO A 182 -23.56 21.93 -14.37
N GLN A 183 -23.99 20.69 -14.12
CA GLN A 183 -24.94 20.31 -13.08
C GLN A 183 -24.39 20.47 -11.66
N PHE A 184 -23.06 20.66 -11.48
CA PHE A 184 -22.44 20.70 -10.16
C PHE A 184 -22.38 22.09 -9.50
N GLY A 185 -23.07 23.07 -10.07
CA GLY A 185 -23.18 24.43 -9.54
C GLY A 185 -22.47 25.47 -10.38
N THR A 186 -22.22 26.63 -9.81
CA THR A 186 -21.47 27.72 -10.47
C THR A 186 -19.99 27.34 -10.66
N TYR A 187 -19.26 28.09 -11.49
CA TYR A 187 -17.82 27.86 -11.69
C TYR A 187 -17.02 27.87 -10.38
N VAL A 188 -17.40 28.72 -9.43
CA VAL A 188 -16.72 28.86 -8.12
C VAL A 188 -16.95 27.62 -7.25
N GLU A 189 -18.19 27.11 -7.20
CA GLU A 189 -18.52 25.91 -6.41
C GLU A 189 -17.83 24.65 -6.96
N ARG A 190 -17.73 24.53 -8.29
CA ARG A 190 -16.98 23.44 -8.92
C ARG A 190 -15.50 23.51 -8.60
N LEU A 191 -14.92 24.71 -8.65
CA LEU A 191 -13.52 24.90 -8.29
C LEU A 191 -13.27 24.53 -6.82
N HIS A 192 -14.15 24.93 -5.89
CA HIS A 192 -14.07 24.51 -4.50
C HIS A 192 -14.09 22.98 -4.35
N LYS A 193 -15.03 22.29 -5.01
CA LYS A 193 -15.10 20.81 -4.97
C LYS A 193 -13.83 20.16 -5.52
N VAL A 194 -13.27 20.69 -6.61
CA VAL A 194 -12.02 20.19 -7.21
C VAL A 194 -10.84 20.38 -6.27
N VAL A 195 -10.67 21.56 -5.67
CA VAL A 195 -9.56 21.83 -4.75
C VAL A 195 -9.64 20.92 -3.53
N PHE A 196 -10.81 20.79 -2.90
CA PHE A 196 -11.02 19.87 -1.78
C PHE A 196 -10.78 18.41 -2.19
N GLY A 197 -11.22 18.01 -3.39
CA GLY A 197 -10.98 16.68 -3.96
C GLY A 197 -9.50 16.36 -4.20
N LEU A 198 -8.73 17.34 -4.67
CA LEU A 198 -7.28 17.18 -4.85
C LEU A 198 -6.57 17.06 -3.49
N CYS A 199 -6.99 17.84 -2.49
CA CYS A 199 -6.46 17.75 -1.13
C CYS A 199 -6.78 16.40 -0.48
N THR A 200 -8.02 15.91 -0.55
CA THR A 200 -8.40 14.59 -0.04
C THR A 200 -7.56 13.50 -0.67
N MET A 201 -7.53 13.45 -2.01
CA MET A 201 -6.78 12.45 -2.77
C MET A 201 -5.29 12.47 -2.41
N PHE A 202 -4.67 13.65 -2.29
CA PHE A 202 -3.24 13.75 -1.94
C PHE A 202 -2.95 13.17 -0.55
N ILE A 203 -3.72 13.55 0.47
CA ILE A 203 -3.52 13.06 1.85
C ILE A 203 -3.81 11.56 1.93
N GLU A 204 -4.89 11.12 1.31
CA GLU A 204 -5.31 9.72 1.30
C GLU A 204 -4.28 8.81 0.59
N CYS A 205 -3.81 9.21 -0.60
CA CYS A 205 -2.77 8.48 -1.34
C CYS A 205 -1.42 8.50 -0.61
N PHE A 206 -1.05 9.63 0.02
CA PHE A 206 0.16 9.72 0.82
C PHE A 206 0.11 8.75 2.01
N MET A 207 -1.02 8.70 2.70
CA MET A 207 -1.22 7.79 3.83
C MET A 207 -1.25 6.32 3.39
N LEU A 208 -1.87 6.03 2.25
CA LEU A 208 -1.81 4.70 1.64
C LEU A 208 -0.36 4.28 1.40
N ASP A 209 0.42 5.10 0.69
CA ASP A 209 1.80 4.77 0.36
C ASP A 209 2.69 4.69 1.61
N HIS A 210 2.47 5.56 2.59
CA HIS A 210 3.17 5.53 3.88
C HIS A 210 3.00 4.18 4.57
N VAL A 211 1.75 3.70 4.71
CA VAL A 211 1.43 2.42 5.36
C VAL A 211 1.89 1.22 4.52
N MET A 212 1.77 1.29 3.20
CA MET A 212 2.31 0.27 2.28
C MET A 212 3.83 0.12 2.45
N ASN A 213 4.55 1.25 2.55
CA ASN A 213 6.00 1.28 2.67
C ASN A 213 6.48 0.82 4.05
N LEU A 214 5.75 1.10 5.13
CA LEU A 214 6.05 0.62 6.49
C LEU A 214 6.28 -0.90 6.54
N ARG A 215 5.53 -1.69 5.75
CA ARG A 215 5.72 -3.16 5.70
C ARG A 215 6.89 -3.60 4.81
N ARG A 216 7.31 -2.78 3.85
CA ARG A 216 8.36 -3.09 2.87
C ARG A 216 9.74 -2.56 3.26
N GLN A 217 9.83 -1.76 4.33
CA GLN A 217 11.10 -1.22 4.80
C GLN A 217 12.08 -2.34 5.14
N SER A 218 13.22 -2.32 4.47
CA SER A 218 14.37 -3.14 4.79
C SER A 218 15.36 -2.32 5.61
N VAL A 219 16.13 -3.00 6.44
CA VAL A 219 17.15 -2.42 7.29
C VAL A 219 18.45 -3.20 7.11
N GLN A 220 19.56 -2.49 7.15
CA GLN A 220 20.89 -3.07 7.24
C GLN A 220 21.31 -3.11 8.70
N PHE A 221 21.84 -4.26 9.11
CA PHE A 221 22.50 -4.43 10.39
C PHE A 221 24.01 -4.56 10.19
N LEU A 222 24.77 -3.86 11.02
CA LEU A 222 26.18 -4.11 11.28
C LEU A 222 26.32 -4.49 12.76
N ILE A 223 26.63 -5.75 13.04
CA ILE A 223 26.79 -6.27 14.41
C ILE A 223 28.27 -6.52 14.66
N PHE A 224 28.79 -5.86 15.69
CA PHE A 224 30.17 -5.92 16.15
C PHE A 224 30.20 -6.72 17.45
N SER A 225 30.76 -7.92 17.43
CA SER A 225 30.81 -8.82 18.58
C SER A 225 32.01 -9.76 18.48
N LYS A 226 32.53 -10.19 19.64
CA LYS A 226 33.53 -11.27 19.70
C LYS A 226 32.92 -12.64 19.44
N LYS A 227 31.62 -12.81 19.67
CA LYS A 227 30.85 -14.05 19.44
C LYS A 227 30.11 -14.01 18.11
N TYR A 228 30.74 -13.48 17.07
CA TYR A 228 30.09 -13.26 15.78
C TYR A 228 29.62 -14.58 15.14
N GLU A 229 30.33 -15.69 15.35
CA GLU A 229 29.96 -17.02 14.82
C GLU A 229 28.66 -17.53 15.44
N GLU A 230 28.58 -17.55 16.79
CA GLU A 230 27.36 -17.96 17.51
C GLU A 230 26.14 -17.11 17.11
N ILE A 231 26.34 -15.81 16.93
CA ILE A 231 25.28 -14.89 16.48
C ILE A 231 24.87 -15.19 15.04
N ALA A 232 25.83 -15.39 14.14
CA ALA A 232 25.56 -15.69 12.74
C ALA A 232 24.78 -17.00 12.59
N ASP A 233 25.22 -18.06 13.28
CA ASP A 233 24.56 -19.37 13.27
C ASP A 233 23.13 -19.30 13.81
N ALA A 234 22.92 -18.58 14.92
CA ALA A 234 21.60 -18.42 15.51
C ALA A 234 20.64 -17.65 14.58
N ILE A 235 21.11 -16.59 13.93
CA ILE A 235 20.30 -15.82 12.96
C ILE A 235 19.99 -16.68 11.72
N MET A 236 20.97 -17.45 11.23
CA MET A 236 20.80 -18.29 10.05
C MET A 236 19.78 -19.42 10.31
N GLN A 237 19.86 -20.08 11.46
CA GLN A 237 18.90 -21.15 11.84
C GLN A 237 17.48 -20.64 12.03
N GLU A 238 17.29 -19.45 12.61
CA GLU A 238 15.94 -18.94 12.88
C GLU A 238 15.28 -18.34 11.63
N ARG A 239 16.05 -17.79 10.68
CA ARG A 239 15.52 -16.89 9.63
C ARG A 239 15.93 -17.18 8.20
N ASP A 240 16.77 -18.18 7.93
CA ASP A 240 17.22 -18.57 6.58
C ASP A 240 17.64 -17.36 5.72
N ARG A 241 18.42 -16.45 6.34
CA ARG A 241 18.91 -15.23 5.69
C ARG A 241 20.38 -15.36 5.34
N GLY A 242 20.75 -14.83 4.17
CA GLY A 242 22.14 -14.61 3.81
C GLY A 242 22.80 -13.61 4.76
N ILE A 243 23.95 -14.00 5.29
CA ILE A 243 24.79 -13.20 6.17
C ILE A 243 26.16 -13.05 5.50
N THR A 244 26.74 -11.85 5.56
CA THR A 244 28.11 -11.60 5.12
C THR A 244 28.96 -11.22 6.32
N ILE A 245 30.11 -11.88 6.47
CA ILE A 245 31.13 -11.47 7.45
C ILE A 245 32.07 -10.48 6.79
N LEU A 246 32.19 -9.29 7.38
CA LEU A 246 33.13 -8.26 6.98
C LEU A 246 34.35 -8.29 7.89
N ASP A 247 35.53 -8.26 7.28
CA ASP A 247 36.79 -8.17 7.99
C ASP A 247 37.14 -6.70 8.24
N GLY A 248 37.28 -6.35 9.51
CA GLY A 248 37.65 -5.01 9.95
C GLY A 248 38.90 -5.03 10.81
N HIS A 249 39.47 -3.86 11.02
CA HIS A 249 40.61 -3.65 11.90
C HIS A 249 40.30 -2.51 12.86
N GLY A 250 40.29 -2.79 14.16
CA GLY A 250 39.95 -1.82 15.18
C GLY A 250 41.07 -0.80 15.37
N TRP A 251 40.85 0.47 15.02
CA TRP A 251 41.88 1.51 15.10
C TRP A 251 42.46 1.69 16.51
N TYR A 252 41.62 1.77 17.55
CA TYR A 252 42.09 1.96 18.92
C TYR A 252 42.75 0.70 19.49
N THR A 253 42.21 -0.47 19.21
CA THR A 253 42.68 -1.75 19.77
C THR A 253 43.81 -2.38 18.98
N GLY A 254 44.00 -2.01 17.71
CA GLY A 254 44.97 -2.62 16.78
C GLY A 254 44.68 -4.10 16.46
N LYS A 255 43.44 -4.57 16.69
CA LYS A 255 43.06 -5.98 16.56
C LYS A 255 42.10 -6.14 15.39
N ASP A 256 42.23 -7.28 14.72
CA ASP A 256 41.25 -7.69 13.72
C ASP A 256 39.90 -7.94 14.39
N VAL A 257 38.85 -7.44 13.75
CA VAL A 257 37.47 -7.56 14.21
C VAL A 257 36.63 -8.10 13.06
N LYS A 258 35.71 -9.00 13.37
CA LYS A 258 34.71 -9.49 12.41
C LYS A 258 33.40 -8.75 12.65
N VAL A 259 32.76 -8.33 11.58
CA VAL A 259 31.49 -7.58 11.62
C VAL A 259 30.46 -8.33 10.80
N ILE A 260 29.33 -8.65 11.41
CA ILE A 260 28.22 -9.28 10.70
C ILE A 260 27.47 -8.18 9.95
N CYS A 261 27.39 -8.31 8.63
CA CYS A 261 26.54 -7.51 7.76
C CYS A 261 25.36 -8.35 7.30
N LEU A 262 24.15 -7.92 7.61
CA LEU A 262 22.94 -8.57 7.09
C LEU A 262 21.86 -7.57 6.70
N MET A 263 21.07 -7.95 5.69
CA MET A 263 19.86 -7.25 5.30
C MET A 263 18.66 -7.99 5.88
N ALA A 264 17.76 -7.26 6.52
CA ALA A 264 16.55 -7.81 7.13
C ALA A 264 15.34 -6.92 6.86
N LYS A 265 14.13 -7.46 7.03
CA LYS A 265 12.93 -6.63 7.04
C LYS A 265 12.84 -5.89 8.37
N ARG A 266 12.34 -4.65 8.37
CA ARG A 266 12.25 -3.82 9.59
C ARG A 266 11.48 -4.51 10.72
N ASN A 267 10.44 -5.29 10.40
CA ASN A 267 9.65 -6.04 11.37
C ASN A 267 10.40 -7.21 12.05
N GLU A 268 11.52 -7.67 11.49
CA GLU A 268 12.37 -8.73 12.06
C GLU A 268 13.41 -8.17 13.05
N SER A 269 13.61 -6.85 13.07
CA SER A 269 14.64 -6.19 13.87
C SER A 269 14.62 -6.60 15.35
N GLN A 270 13.43 -6.70 15.95
CA GLN A 270 13.32 -7.09 17.36
C GLN A 270 13.79 -8.52 17.63
N SER A 271 13.59 -9.45 16.70
CA SER A 271 14.10 -10.83 16.84
C SER A 271 15.62 -10.80 16.85
N ILE A 272 16.22 -10.10 15.88
CA ILE A 272 17.68 -9.99 15.74
C ILE A 272 18.29 -9.35 16.99
N PHE A 273 17.75 -8.23 17.48
CA PHE A 273 18.23 -7.59 18.70
C PHE A 273 18.15 -8.52 19.92
N ARG A 274 17.10 -9.36 20.02
CA ARG A 274 16.99 -10.35 21.10
C ARG A 274 18.08 -11.41 21.02
N ILE A 275 18.31 -11.99 19.84
CA ILE A 275 19.36 -13.00 19.62
C ILE A 275 20.72 -12.42 20.02
N VAL A 276 21.08 -11.23 19.50
CA VAL A 276 22.35 -10.57 19.81
C VAL A 276 22.49 -10.34 21.31
N LYS A 277 21.46 -9.79 21.96
CA LYS A 277 21.49 -9.48 23.40
C LYS A 277 21.61 -10.72 24.29
N ILE A 278 21.03 -11.86 23.88
CA ILE A 278 21.11 -13.12 24.62
C ILE A 278 22.54 -13.71 24.52
N ILE A 279 23.12 -13.70 23.32
CA ILE A 279 24.43 -14.32 23.07
C ILE A 279 25.58 -13.45 23.58
N ASP A 280 25.53 -12.15 23.26
CA ASP A 280 26.53 -11.17 23.66
C ASP A 280 25.87 -9.83 24.10
N PRO A 281 25.63 -9.65 25.41
CA PRO A 281 25.13 -8.40 25.96
C PRO A 281 26.05 -7.18 25.73
N SER A 282 27.33 -7.41 25.41
CA SER A 282 28.32 -6.35 25.14
C SER A 282 28.48 -6.02 23.66
N ALA A 283 27.73 -6.71 22.78
CA ALA A 283 27.76 -6.46 21.36
C ALA A 283 27.30 -5.04 21.01
N PHE A 284 27.97 -4.44 20.04
CA PHE A 284 27.58 -3.15 19.48
C PHE A 284 26.86 -3.38 18.15
N VAL A 285 25.69 -2.76 17.97
CA VAL A 285 24.86 -2.95 16.78
C VAL A 285 24.51 -1.60 16.17
N SER A 286 24.81 -1.44 14.88
CA SER A 286 24.33 -0.32 14.08
C SER A 286 23.21 -0.80 13.15
N GLN A 287 22.10 -0.07 13.14
CA GLN A 287 20.98 -0.32 12.26
C GLN A 287 20.75 0.91 11.37
N SER A 288 20.76 0.69 10.05
CA SER A 288 20.51 1.72 9.04
C SER A 288 19.29 1.38 8.21
N SER A 289 18.49 2.40 7.86
CA SER A 289 17.40 2.23 6.89
C SER A 289 17.99 2.17 5.49
N VAL A 290 17.58 1.17 4.70
CA VAL A 290 17.98 1.05 3.29
C VAL A 290 16.80 1.34 2.39
N ILE A 291 17.03 2.12 1.34
CA ILE A 291 15.97 2.57 0.41
C ILE A 291 15.40 1.38 -0.38
N GLY A 292 16.25 0.41 -0.73
CA GLY A 292 15.84 -0.81 -1.40
C GLY A 292 16.92 -1.89 -1.31
N VAL A 293 16.47 -3.13 -1.20
CA VAL A 293 17.31 -4.33 -1.29
C VAL A 293 16.68 -5.20 -2.37
N PHE A 294 17.49 -5.68 -3.29
CA PHE A 294 17.01 -6.44 -4.44
C PHE A 294 17.80 -7.75 -4.62
N GLY A 295 17.11 -8.82 -5.04
CA GLY A 295 17.69 -10.17 -5.17
C GLY A 295 17.57 -11.02 -3.90
N GLU A 296 17.96 -12.30 -4.00
CA GLU A 296 18.12 -13.28 -2.90
C GLU A 296 17.21 -13.07 -1.66
N GLY A 297 15.90 -13.33 -1.81
CA GLY A 297 14.92 -13.21 -0.73
C GLY A 297 14.26 -11.84 -0.56
N PHE A 298 14.61 -10.86 -1.41
CA PHE A 298 14.01 -9.53 -1.51
C PHE A 298 13.31 -9.29 -2.87
N ASP A 299 12.91 -8.05 -3.14
CA ASP A 299 12.24 -7.68 -4.39
C ASP A 299 13.17 -7.91 -5.61
N SER A 300 12.60 -8.27 -6.76
CA SER A 300 13.40 -8.48 -7.97
C SER A 300 13.81 -7.17 -8.62
N ILE A 301 14.99 -7.17 -9.26
CA ILE A 301 15.45 -6.05 -10.08
C ILE A 301 14.61 -6.04 -11.37
N LYS A 302 13.61 -5.16 -11.45
CA LYS A 302 12.77 -5.02 -12.65
C LYS A 302 13.29 -3.88 -13.53
N VAL A 303 14.30 -4.19 -14.34
CA VAL A 303 14.84 -3.29 -15.37
C VAL A 303 14.67 -3.93 -16.74
N ASN A 304 14.35 -3.13 -17.75
CA ASN A 304 14.22 -3.61 -19.12
C ASN A 304 15.61 -3.89 -19.72
N THR A 305 15.87 -5.15 -20.09
CA THR A 305 17.16 -5.63 -20.58
C THR A 305 17.20 -5.85 -22.10
N LYS A 306 16.30 -5.25 -22.88
CA LYS A 306 16.22 -5.47 -24.34
C LYS A 306 17.53 -5.29 -25.13
N ASN A 307 18.50 -4.53 -24.60
CA ASN A 307 19.81 -4.33 -25.21
C ASN A 307 20.98 -4.94 -24.40
N ALA A 308 20.70 -5.72 -23.36
CA ALA A 308 21.72 -6.20 -22.43
C ALA A 308 22.76 -7.08 -23.12
N GLU A 309 22.34 -8.00 -24.00
CA GLU A 309 23.26 -8.88 -24.74
C GLU A 309 24.22 -8.10 -25.64
N LYS A 310 23.72 -7.07 -26.34
CA LYS A 310 24.55 -6.19 -27.18
C LYS A 310 25.57 -5.39 -26.36
N VAL A 311 25.21 -4.97 -25.16
CA VAL A 311 26.12 -4.26 -24.25
C VAL A 311 27.15 -5.24 -23.66
N LEU A 312 26.71 -6.41 -23.22
CA LEU A 312 27.57 -7.45 -22.66
C LEU A 312 28.58 -7.97 -23.69
N SER A 313 28.17 -8.15 -24.94
CA SER A 313 29.07 -8.57 -26.02
C SER A 313 30.08 -7.50 -26.42
N GLN A 314 29.79 -6.21 -26.19
CA GLN A 314 30.73 -5.11 -26.41
C GLN A 314 31.74 -4.97 -25.26
N VAL A 315 31.31 -5.19 -24.01
CA VAL A 315 32.14 -4.99 -22.82
C VAL A 315 32.92 -6.27 -22.45
N TYR A 316 32.34 -7.44 -22.68
CA TYR A 316 32.91 -8.76 -22.36
C TYR A 316 32.83 -9.70 -23.58
N PRO A 317 33.53 -9.38 -24.69
CA PRO A 317 33.40 -10.11 -25.97
C PRO A 317 33.82 -11.58 -25.91
N ASN A 318 34.67 -11.97 -24.96
CA ASN A 318 35.12 -13.35 -24.80
C ASN A 318 34.12 -14.22 -23.99
N ASP A 319 33.35 -13.59 -23.10
CA ASP A 319 32.37 -14.29 -22.24
C ASP A 319 30.98 -14.34 -22.90
N TYR A 320 30.69 -13.38 -23.79
CA TYR A 320 29.42 -13.24 -24.50
C TYR A 320 29.65 -13.02 -26.01
N PRO A 321 30.03 -14.06 -26.77
CA PRO A 321 30.23 -13.94 -28.20
C PRO A 321 28.93 -13.52 -28.87
N THR A 322 29.01 -12.51 -29.76
CA THR A 322 27.86 -12.11 -30.58
C THR A 322 27.42 -13.28 -31.45
N THR A 323 26.33 -13.95 -31.10
CA THR A 323 25.63 -14.81 -32.05
C THR A 323 24.98 -13.92 -33.09
N ASN A 324 25.65 -13.76 -34.22
CA ASN A 324 25.05 -13.21 -35.44
C ASN A 324 23.98 -14.20 -35.93
N ASN A 325 22.79 -14.15 -35.36
CA ASN A 325 21.61 -14.77 -35.95
C ASN A 325 20.76 -13.66 -36.60
N GLU A 326 21.26 -13.18 -37.74
CA GLU A 326 20.40 -12.67 -38.82
C GLU A 326 20.31 -13.77 -39.89
N GLN A 327 19.26 -14.58 -39.82
CA GLN A 327 18.57 -15.20 -40.96
C GLN A 327 17.08 -15.19 -40.68
#